data_AF-H0SK30-F1
#
_entry.id   AF-H0SK30-F1
#
_cell.length_a   1.000
_cell.length_b   1.000
_cell.length_c   1.000
_cell.angle_alpha   90.00
_cell.angle_beta   90.00
_cell.angle_gamma   90.00
#
_symmetry.space_group_name_H-M   'P 1'
#
loop_
_entity.id
_entity.type
_entity.pdbx_description
1 polymer ?
#
loop_
_entity_poly.entity_id
_entity_poly.type
_entity_poly.pdbx_seq_one_letter_code
_entity_poly.pdbx_strand_id
1 'polypeptide(L)'
;MSVEAAWTVYILASGHYGTLYIGVTNDVRKRLEDHRAGRGSKFVSRYKVFRLVHVERFASRWRRSPARSSSRIGIAIGRSS
;
A
#
# COMPACT_ATOMS: atom_id res chain seq x y z
N MET A 1 -16.97 -15.57 15.94
CA MET A 1 -15.79 -14.69 16.13
C MET A 1 -15.83 -13.64 15.04
N SER A 2 -16.24 -12.41 15.37
CA SER A 2 -16.30 -11.32 14.40
C SER A 2 -14.88 -10.91 14.03
N VAL A 3 -14.49 -11.08 12.77
CA VAL A 3 -13.24 -10.54 12.26
C VAL A 3 -13.41 -9.04 12.11
N GLU A 4 -13.00 -8.27 13.12
CA GLU A 4 -12.85 -6.83 12.99
C GLU A 4 -11.99 -6.55 11.75
N ALA A 5 -12.48 -5.68 10.86
CA ALA A 5 -11.79 -5.36 9.62
C ALA A 5 -10.50 -4.61 9.96
N ALA A 6 -9.38 -5.32 10.08
CA ALA A 6 -8.07 -4.73 10.33
C ALA A 6 -7.54 -4.04 9.07
N TRP A 7 -7.11 -2.79 9.23
CA TRP A 7 -6.53 -1.99 8.14
C TRP A 7 -5.02 -2.01 8.29
N THR A 8 -4.30 -2.34 7.21
CA THR A 8 -2.85 -2.39 7.23
C THR A 8 -2.30 -1.27 6.35
N VAL A 9 -1.50 -0.39 6.94
CA VAL A 9 -0.69 0.60 6.22
C VAL A 9 0.64 -0.05 5.88
N TYR A 10 1.12 0.13 4.66
CA TYR A 10 2.43 -0.35 4.23
C TYR A 10 3.18 0.73 3.44
N ILE A 11 4.50 0.72 3.55
CA ILE A 11 5.40 1.63 2.83
C ILE A 11 6.39 0.79 2.02
N LEU A 12 6.46 1.08 0.72
CA LEU A 12 7.45 0.53 -0.20
C LEU A 12 8.47 1.61 -0.58
N ALA A 13 9.70 1.20 -0.85
CA ALA A 13 10.77 2.04 -1.36
C ALA A 13 11.43 1.44 -2.61
N SER A 14 11.96 2.29 -3.49
CA SER A 14 12.79 1.85 -4.62
C SER A 14 14.27 1.66 -4.26
N GLY A 15 14.76 2.32 -3.20
CA GLY A 15 16.16 2.29 -2.78
C GLY A 15 16.46 3.31 -1.68
N HIS A 16 17.73 3.45 -1.31
CA HIS A 16 18.18 4.43 -0.32
C HIS A 16 17.91 5.86 -0.86
N TYR A 17 17.21 6.69 -0.08
CA TYR A 17 16.72 8.02 -0.49
C TYR A 17 15.88 8.04 -1.79
N GLY A 18 15.32 6.89 -2.16
CA GLY A 18 14.53 6.72 -3.38
C GLY A 18 13.07 7.13 -3.23
N THR A 19 12.30 6.74 -4.23
CA THR A 19 10.85 6.94 -4.27
C THR A 19 10.16 6.08 -3.21
N LEU A 20 9.16 6.66 -2.54
CA LEU A 20 8.30 5.99 -1.59
C LEU A 20 6.89 5.80 -2.15
N TYR A 21 6.28 4.69 -1.76
CA TYR A 21 4.87 4.41 -2.02
C TYR A 21 4.20 3.98 -0.73
N ILE A 22 3.19 4.74 -0.31
CA ILE A 22 2.40 4.46 0.89
C ILE A 22 1.05 3.93 0.42
N GLY A 23 0.62 2.79 0.96
CA GLY A 23 -0.69 2.22 0.63
C GLY A 23 -1.40 1.67 1.86
N VAL A 24 -2.72 1.52 1.73
CA VAL A 24 -3.57 0.87 2.74
C VAL A 24 -4.24 -0.36 2.12
N THR A 25 -4.24 -1.47 2.83
CA THR A 25 -4.90 -2.71 2.39
C THR A 25 -5.26 -3.60 3.58
N ASN A 26 -6.20 -4.51 3.39
CA ASN A 26 -6.47 -5.62 4.31
C ASN A 26 -5.54 -6.83 4.06
N ASP A 27 -4.88 -6.90 2.90
CA ASP A 27 -3.98 -8.00 2.52
C ASP A 27 -2.71 -7.47 1.83
N VAL A 28 -1.66 -7.25 2.63
CA VAL A 28 -0.36 -6.77 2.14
C VAL A 28 0.32 -7.79 1.24
N ARG A 29 0.16 -9.09 1.50
CA ARG A 29 0.82 -10.15 0.72
C ARG A 29 0.33 -10.13 -0.71
N LYS A 30 -0.99 -10.22 -0.90
CA LYS A 30 -1.62 -10.16 -2.22
C LYS A 30 -1.23 -8.87 -2.94
N ARG A 31 -1.15 -7.76 -2.21
CA ARG A 31 -0.79 -6.46 -2.78
C ARG A 31 0.66 -6.41 -3.26
N LEU A 32 1.61 -6.98 -2.51
CA LEU A 32 3.01 -7.10 -2.92
C LEU A 32 3.17 -7.98 -4.16
N GLU A 33 2.45 -9.10 -4.20
CA GLU A 33 2.43 -10.00 -5.36
C GLU A 33 1.92 -9.28 -6.61
N ASP A 34 0.80 -8.54 -6.49
CA ASP A 34 0.27 -7.74 -7.59
C ASP A 34 1.24 -6.64 -8.05
N HIS A 35 1.95 -5.99 -7.12
CA HIS A 35 2.99 -5.02 -7.46
C HIS A 35 4.14 -5.68 -8.24
N ARG A 36 4.65 -6.82 -7.77
CA ARG A 36 5.72 -7.57 -8.45
C ARG A 36 5.30 -8.10 -9.82
N ALA A 37 4.03 -8.49 -9.97
CA ALA A 37 3.44 -8.92 -11.24
C ALA A 37 3.07 -7.76 -12.18
N GLY A 38 3.34 -6.51 -11.81
CA GLY A 38 2.98 -5.32 -12.61
C GLY A 38 1.48 -4.98 -12.65
N ARG A 39 0.64 -5.75 -11.95
CA ARG A 39 -0.82 -5.54 -11.83
C ARG A 39 -1.21 -4.56 -10.71
N GLY A 40 -0.21 -4.11 -9.94
CA GLY A 40 -0.36 -3.12 -8.89
C GLY A 40 -0.51 -1.70 -9.43
N SER A 41 0.03 -0.71 -8.71
CA SER A 41 0.05 0.68 -9.16
C SER A 41 1.03 0.87 -10.33
N LYS A 42 0.61 1.59 -11.38
CA LYS A 42 1.48 2.02 -12.50
C LYS A 42 2.74 2.74 -11.99
N PHE A 43 2.61 3.49 -10.90
CA PHE A 43 3.73 4.18 -10.26
C PHE A 43 4.77 3.21 -9.68
N VAL A 44 4.30 2.19 -8.95
CA VAL A 44 5.18 1.18 -8.34
C VAL A 44 5.96 0.42 -9.40
N SER A 45 5.29 0.06 -10.51
CA SER A 45 5.95 -0.58 -11.65
C SER A 45 6.96 0.34 -12.33
N ARG A 46 6.62 1.62 -12.55
CA ARG A 46 7.48 2.61 -13.22
C ARG A 46 8.77 2.88 -12.43
N TYR A 47 8.66 3.07 -11.12
CA TYR A 47 9.78 3.44 -10.26
C TYR A 47 10.40 2.26 -9.50
N LYS A 48 9.99 1.02 -9.85
CA LYS A 48 10.48 -0.23 -9.26
C LYS A 48 10.43 -0.24 -7.72
N VAL A 49 9.35 0.30 -7.15
CA VAL A 49 9.18 0.51 -5.70
C VAL A 49 8.70 -0.78 -5.04
N PHE A 50 9.57 -1.78 -4.92
CA PHE A 50 9.18 -3.14 -4.47
C PHE A 50 9.68 -3.53 -3.07
N ARG A 51 10.58 -2.74 -2.48
CA ARG A 51 11.14 -3.05 -1.16
C ARG A 51 10.16 -2.63 -0.08
N LEU A 52 9.59 -3.60 0.64
CA LEU A 52 8.80 -3.33 1.82
C LEU A 52 9.70 -2.80 2.95
N VAL A 53 9.43 -1.60 3.45
CA VAL A 53 10.22 -0.96 4.52
C VAL A 53 9.42 -0.72 5.80
N HIS A 54 8.09 -0.66 5.72
CA HIS A 54 7.21 -0.52 6.89
C HIS A 54 5.89 -1.24 6.68
N VAL A 55 5.35 -1.83 7.76
CA VAL A 55 3.99 -2.40 7.83
C VAL A 55 3.43 -2.16 9.22
N GLU A 56 2.22 -1.63 9.28
CA GLU A 56 1.53 -1.37 10.54
C GLU A 56 0.05 -1.71 10.43
N ARG A 57 -0.48 -2.43 11.42
CA ARG A 57 -1.87 -2.88 11.48
C ARG A 57 -2.65 -2.04 12.48
N PHE A 58 -3.83 -1.61 12.06
CA PHE A 58 -4.76 -0.82 12.86
C PHE A 58 -6.06 -1.60 13.04
N ALA A 59 -6.52 -1.70 14.29
CA ALA A 59 -7.74 -2.40 14.66
C ALA A 59 -9.01 -1.64 14.23
N SER A 60 -8.94 -0.32 14.11
CA SER A 60 -10.09 0.53 13.77
C SER A 60 -9.79 1.40 12.56
N ARG A 61 -10.77 1.47 11.64
CA ARG A 61 -10.77 2.47 10.58
C ARG A 61 -11.17 3.81 11.16
N TRP A 62 -10.41 4.86 10.86
CA TRP A 62 -10.88 6.23 11.06
C TRP A 62 -12.24 6.41 10.36
N ARG A 63 -13.28 6.81 11.10
CA ARG A 63 -14.67 6.89 10.62
C ARG A 63 -14.76 7.76 9.36
N ARG A 64 -14.85 7.10 8.21
CA ARG A 64 -15.28 7.62 6.91
C ARG A 64 -16.51 6.82 6.49
N SER A 65 -17.56 7.51 6.04
CA SER A 65 -18.85 6.99 5.56
C SER A 65 -18.71 5.71 4.72
N PRO A 66 -19.69 4.79 4.78
CA PRO A 66 -19.58 3.45 4.23
C PRO A 66 -19.60 3.47 2.69
N ALA A 67 -18.43 3.63 2.08
CA ALA A 67 -18.22 3.44 0.65
C ALA A 67 -17.11 2.40 0.42
N ARG A 68 -17.56 1.23 -0.02
CA ARG A 68 -16.91 0.07 -0.66
C ARG A 68 -15.54 -0.41 -0.13
N SER A 69 -15.57 -1.71 0.21
CA SER A 69 -14.44 -2.62 0.37
C SER A 69 -13.47 -2.56 -0.82
N SER A 70 -12.17 -2.68 -0.54
CA SER A 70 -11.02 -2.51 -1.47
C SER A 70 -10.59 -1.07 -1.75
N SER A 71 -10.25 -0.33 -0.69
CA SER A 71 -9.69 1.01 -0.81
C SER A 71 -8.28 0.97 -1.42
N ARG A 72 -8.18 1.17 -2.74
CA ARG A 72 -6.94 1.39 -3.50
C ARG A 72 -6.35 2.79 -3.26
N ILE A 73 -6.27 3.23 -2.01
CA ILE A 73 -5.70 4.53 -1.68
C ILE A 73 -4.20 4.30 -1.53
N GLY A 74 -3.43 4.84 -2.47
CA GLY A 74 -1.98 4.85 -2.40
C GLY A 74 -1.45 6.23 -2.77
N ILE A 75 -0.52 6.75 -1.96
CA ILE A 75 0.15 8.01 -2.19
C ILE A 75 1.57 7.69 -2.63
N ALA A 76 1.93 8.23 -3.77
CA ALA A 76 3.24 8.08 -4.40
C ALA A 76 4.04 9.36 -4.12
N ILE A 77 5.20 9.22 -3.48
CA ILE A 77 6.08 10.35 -3.16
C ILE A 77 7.43 10.05 -3.81
N GLY A 78 7.75 10.75 -4.89
CA GLY A 78 8.98 10.56 -5.65
C GLY A 78 9.41 11.84 -6.33
N ARG A 79 10.72 11.97 -6.59
CA ARG A 79 11.28 13.11 -7.30
C ARG A 79 10.84 13.04 -8.77
N SER A 80 10.22 14.09 -9.28
CA SER A 80 10.15 14.34 -10.72
C SER A 80 11.59 14.50 -11.21
N SER A 81 12.09 13.48 -11.91
CA SER A 81 13.28 13.65 -12.75
C SER A 81 12.88 14.45 -13.97
#